data_AF-A0A4Q5TZX7-F1
#
_entry.id   AF-A0A4Q5TZX7-F1
#
_cell.length_a   1.000
_cell.length_b   1.000
_cell.length_c   1.000
_cell.angle_alpha   90.00
_cell.angle_beta   90.00
_cell.angle_gamma   90.00
#
_symmetry.space_group_name_H-M   'P 1'
#
loop_
_entity.id
_entity.type
_entity.pdbx_description
1 polymer ?
#
loop_
_entity_poly.entity_id
_entity_poly.type
_entity_poly.pdbx_seq_one_letter_code
_entity_poly.pdbx_strand_id
1 'polypeptide(L)'
;SNSAAIMRLPELELDMVRLGIGLYGVDSSGKNQPLLQPAATLRSTVAQLKYLKAGDTVGYNRRGRIEHDTVIATVRIGYADGYSRRLGYGAGKMYINGHLAPVLGTVSMDMTMVDVTNIPQVKEGDDVIIFGKELPVQQVAAWAGTIPYEIMTGISQRVQRVYFED
;
A
#
# COMPACT_ATOMS: atom_id res chain seq x y z
N SER A 1 -3.57 -18.97 23.10
CA SER A 1 -4.23 -18.42 21.90
C SER A 1 -3.34 -17.41 21.14
N ASN A 2 -3.27 -17.41 19.80
CA ASN A 2 -2.65 -16.32 19.00
C ASN A 2 -3.72 -15.34 18.47
N SER A 3 -3.37 -14.27 17.75
CA SER A 3 -4.36 -13.28 17.25
C SER A 3 -5.61 -13.91 16.61
N ALA A 4 -5.43 -14.92 15.74
CA ALA A 4 -6.56 -15.56 15.07
C ALA A 4 -7.38 -16.45 16.03
N ALA A 5 -6.71 -17.18 16.92
CA ALA A 5 -7.39 -18.04 17.90
C ALA A 5 -8.15 -17.23 18.95
N ILE A 6 -7.65 -16.06 19.37
CA ILE A 6 -8.39 -15.13 20.26
C ILE A 6 -9.76 -14.78 19.65
N MET A 7 -9.79 -14.55 18.33
CA MET A 7 -11.02 -14.13 17.65
C MET A 7 -11.96 -15.29 17.28
N ARG A 8 -11.41 -16.48 17.04
CA ARG A 8 -12.16 -17.62 16.48
C ARG A 8 -12.51 -18.70 17.51
N LEU A 9 -11.73 -18.80 18.59
CA LEU A 9 -11.76 -19.88 19.58
C LEU A 9 -11.59 -19.28 21.00
N PRO A 10 -12.55 -18.45 21.47
CA PRO A 10 -12.46 -17.78 22.78
C PRO A 10 -12.37 -18.77 23.96
N GLU A 11 -12.83 -20.01 23.78
CA GLU A 11 -12.70 -21.09 24.76
C GLU A 11 -11.25 -21.58 24.97
N LEU A 12 -10.31 -21.22 24.08
CA LEU A 12 -8.89 -21.64 24.11
C LEU A 12 -7.94 -20.53 24.59
N GLU A 13 -8.45 -19.53 25.30
CA GLU A 13 -7.65 -18.44 25.85
C GLU A 13 -6.75 -18.91 27.00
N LEU A 14 -7.18 -19.91 27.78
CA LEU A 14 -6.48 -20.43 28.96
C LEU A 14 -6.08 -19.27 29.91
N ASP A 15 -4.92 -19.36 30.57
CA ASP A 15 -4.44 -18.31 31.49
C ASP A 15 -3.80 -17.12 30.76
N MET A 16 -3.43 -17.25 29.48
CA MET A 16 -2.74 -16.21 28.71
C MET A 16 -2.89 -16.35 27.19
N VAL A 17 -3.08 -15.19 26.54
CA VAL A 17 -3.12 -15.07 25.08
C VAL A 17 -1.88 -14.34 24.53
N ARG A 18 -1.57 -14.58 23.25
CA ARG A 18 -0.42 -14.03 22.52
C ARG A 18 -0.92 -13.20 21.34
N LEU A 19 -1.23 -11.93 21.60
CA LEU A 19 -1.67 -10.99 20.58
C LEU A 19 -0.48 -10.51 19.75
N GLY A 20 -0.44 -10.91 18.48
CA GLY A 20 0.56 -10.49 17.50
C GLY A 20 0.01 -9.39 16.60
N ILE A 21 -0.28 -9.71 15.33
CA ILE A 21 -0.75 -8.71 14.35
C ILE A 21 -2.07 -8.03 14.69
N GLY A 22 -2.89 -8.63 15.57
CA GLY A 22 -4.10 -7.99 16.06
C GLY A 22 -3.80 -6.74 16.88
N LEU A 23 -2.63 -6.68 17.55
CA LEU A 23 -2.15 -5.48 18.24
C LEU A 23 -1.95 -4.31 17.27
N TYR A 24 -1.63 -4.61 16.01
CA TYR A 24 -1.38 -3.62 14.96
C TYR A 24 -2.62 -3.29 14.13
N GLY A 25 -3.80 -3.73 14.55
CA GLY A 25 -5.04 -3.39 13.86
C GLY A 25 -5.43 -4.33 12.72
N VAL A 26 -4.70 -5.44 12.53
CA VAL A 26 -4.99 -6.37 11.44
C VAL A 26 -5.94 -7.45 11.93
N ASP A 27 -7.18 -7.35 11.50
CA ASP A 27 -8.19 -8.37 11.71
C ASP A 27 -7.90 -9.61 10.84
N SER A 28 -7.88 -10.78 11.48
CA SER A 28 -7.68 -12.09 10.86
C SER A 28 -8.93 -12.98 10.90
N SER A 29 -10.04 -12.47 11.44
CA SER A 29 -11.30 -13.20 11.58
C SER A 29 -12.07 -13.36 10.27
N GLY A 30 -11.79 -12.52 9.26
CA GLY A 30 -12.51 -12.53 7.98
C GLY A 30 -13.97 -12.06 8.10
N LYS A 31 -14.34 -11.41 9.21
CA LYS A 31 -15.66 -10.81 9.39
C LYS A 31 -15.77 -9.49 8.62
N ASN A 32 -16.98 -9.18 8.14
CA ASN A 32 -17.27 -7.99 7.31
C ASN A 32 -17.13 -6.64 8.05
N GLN A 33 -16.84 -6.64 9.35
CA GLN A 33 -16.63 -5.42 10.14
C GLN A 33 -15.30 -5.54 10.89
N PRO A 34 -14.33 -4.63 10.66
CA PRO A 34 -13.07 -4.66 11.37
C PRO A 34 -13.32 -4.30 12.84
N LEU A 35 -13.01 -5.23 13.74
CA LEU A 35 -13.04 -4.98 15.18
C LEU A 35 -11.83 -4.18 15.67
N LEU A 36 -10.81 -4.05 14.83
CA LEU A 36 -9.52 -3.48 15.17
C LEU A 36 -9.22 -2.25 14.30
N GLN A 37 -8.58 -1.26 14.90
CA GLN A 37 -8.17 -0.04 14.22
C GLN A 37 -6.72 -0.18 13.74
N PRO A 38 -6.40 0.15 12.46
CA PRO A 38 -5.03 0.13 11.96
C PRO A 38 -4.10 1.00 12.81
N ALA A 39 -3.04 0.41 13.37
CA ALA A 39 -2.09 1.12 14.23
C ALA A 39 -1.03 1.92 13.45
N ALA A 40 -0.91 1.69 12.15
CA ALA A 40 0.11 2.31 11.31
C ALA A 40 -0.44 2.66 9.93
N THR A 41 0.00 3.80 9.40
CA THR A 41 -0.23 4.22 8.03
C THR A 41 1.13 4.49 7.38
N LEU A 42 1.39 3.85 6.25
CA LEU A 42 2.53 4.17 5.41
C LEU A 42 2.11 5.19 4.35
N ARG A 43 2.73 6.37 4.41
CA ARG A 43 2.46 7.50 3.51
C ARG A 43 3.72 7.89 2.77
N SER A 44 3.52 8.45 1.58
CA SER A 44 4.55 9.12 0.77
C SER A 44 3.88 10.32 0.10
N THR A 45 4.56 10.92 -0.87
CA THR A 45 4.06 12.09 -1.60
C THR A 45 4.32 11.97 -3.09
N VAL A 46 3.50 12.66 -3.88
CA VAL A 46 3.75 12.84 -5.31
C VAL A 46 5.01 13.67 -5.49
N ALA A 47 6.02 13.10 -6.14
CA ALA A 47 7.27 13.76 -6.47
C ALA A 47 7.16 14.63 -7.72
N GLN A 48 6.45 14.12 -8.73
CA GLN A 48 6.35 14.74 -10.04
C GLN A 48 5.09 14.27 -10.75
N LEU A 49 4.48 15.15 -11.54
CA LEU A 49 3.46 14.81 -12.51
C LEU A 49 4.00 14.86 -13.93
N LYS A 50 3.63 13.88 -14.76
CA LYS A 50 3.98 13.84 -16.17
C LYS A 50 2.77 13.50 -17.03
N TYR A 51 2.57 14.30 -18.08
CA TYR A 51 1.57 14.07 -19.11
C TYR A 51 2.21 13.27 -20.24
N LEU A 52 1.64 12.11 -20.55
CA LEU A 52 2.07 11.24 -21.62
C LEU A 52 0.99 11.11 -22.68
N LYS A 53 1.42 10.96 -23.92
CA LYS A 53 0.54 10.72 -25.06
C LYS A 53 0.41 9.22 -25.33
N ALA A 54 -0.69 8.84 -25.95
CA ALA A 54 -0.85 7.49 -26.48
C ALA A 54 0.38 7.10 -27.34
N GLY A 55 0.97 5.94 -27.07
CA GLY A 55 2.19 5.45 -27.71
C GLY A 55 3.49 5.68 -26.91
N ASP A 56 3.48 6.54 -25.87
CA ASP A 56 4.60 6.67 -24.95
C ASP A 56 4.82 5.40 -24.12
N THR A 57 5.98 5.31 -23.47
CA THR A 57 6.33 4.18 -22.60
C THR A 57 6.89 4.62 -21.25
N VAL A 58 6.67 3.81 -20.22
CA VAL A 58 6.99 4.12 -18.83
C VAL A 58 7.74 2.99 -18.15
N GLY A 59 8.66 3.37 -17.28
CA GLY A 59 9.42 2.46 -16.42
C GLY A 59 10.51 1.69 -17.17
N TYR A 60 11.09 0.71 -16.47
CA TYR A 60 12.19 -0.08 -17.00
C TYR A 60 11.78 -0.89 -18.23
N ASN A 61 12.69 -0.94 -19.20
CA ASN A 61 12.56 -1.68 -20.46
C ASN A 61 11.33 -1.29 -21.29
N ARG A 62 10.77 -0.09 -21.10
CA ARG A 62 9.60 0.41 -21.86
C ARG A 62 8.38 -0.51 -21.80
N ARG A 63 8.23 -1.26 -20.70
CA ARG A 63 7.17 -2.28 -20.57
C ARG A 63 5.80 -1.72 -20.22
N GLY A 64 5.71 -0.51 -19.68
CA GLY A 64 4.43 0.19 -19.50
C GLY A 64 4.08 0.98 -20.76
N ARG A 65 3.43 0.36 -21.74
CA ARG A 65 2.97 1.08 -22.94
C ARG A 65 1.68 1.84 -22.64
N ILE A 66 1.62 3.08 -23.06
CA ILE A 66 0.47 3.97 -22.88
C ILE A 66 -0.47 3.83 -24.07
N GLU A 67 -1.73 3.46 -23.81
CA GLU A 67 -2.74 3.24 -24.87
C GLU A 67 -3.60 4.48 -25.15
N HIS A 68 -3.69 5.40 -24.20
CA HIS A 68 -4.48 6.62 -24.26
C HIS A 68 -3.70 7.75 -23.56
N ASP A 69 -4.08 9.01 -23.75
CA ASP A 69 -3.42 10.11 -23.04
C ASP A 69 -3.55 9.90 -21.52
N THR A 70 -2.41 9.91 -20.81
CA THR A 70 -2.32 9.49 -19.41
C THR A 70 -1.58 10.55 -18.60
N VAL A 71 -2.04 10.79 -17.38
CA VAL A 71 -1.31 11.56 -16.36
C VAL A 71 -0.72 10.60 -15.35
N ILE A 72 0.59 10.72 -15.13
CA ILE A 72 1.33 9.83 -14.23
C ILE A 72 1.89 10.62 -13.07
N ALA A 73 1.63 10.13 -11.87
CA ALA A 73 2.31 10.58 -10.67
C ALA A 73 3.51 9.66 -10.38
N THR A 74 4.67 10.26 -10.19
CA THR A 74 5.83 9.57 -9.60
C THR A 74 5.75 9.72 -8.10
N VAL A 75 5.73 8.62 -7.36
CA VAL A 75 5.65 8.58 -5.89
C VAL A 75 7.00 8.20 -5.31
N ARG A 76 7.40 8.88 -4.22
CA ARG A 76 8.68 8.65 -3.50
C ARG A 76 8.63 7.38 -2.64
N ILE A 77 8.42 6.24 -3.28
CA ILE A 77 8.51 4.93 -2.64
C ILE A 77 8.90 3.88 -3.66
N GLY A 78 9.80 2.99 -3.27
CA GLY A 78 10.15 1.82 -4.05
C GLY A 78 10.40 0.59 -3.21
N TYR A 79 10.98 -0.44 -3.82
CA TYR A 79 11.19 -1.71 -3.13
C TYR A 79 12.26 -1.64 -2.05
N ALA A 80 13.17 -0.65 -2.09
CA ALA A 80 14.14 -0.47 -1.00
C ALA A 80 13.50 0.12 0.27
N ASP A 81 12.30 0.67 0.16
CA ASP A 81 11.50 1.18 1.28
C ASP A 81 10.56 0.10 1.83
N GLY A 82 10.38 -1.00 1.09
CA GLY A 82 9.49 -2.12 1.43
C GLY A 82 8.28 -2.27 0.50
N TYR A 83 8.13 -1.44 -0.54
CA TYR A 83 7.03 -1.58 -1.50
C TYR A 83 7.32 -2.71 -2.50
N SER A 84 6.59 -3.82 -2.40
CA SER A 84 6.89 -5.04 -3.15
C SER A 84 6.89 -4.83 -4.67
N ARG A 85 7.92 -5.35 -5.36
CA ARG A 85 7.96 -5.38 -6.84
C ARG A 85 6.79 -6.13 -7.47
N ARG A 86 6.14 -7.03 -6.73
CA ARG A 86 4.95 -7.79 -7.17
C ARG A 86 3.72 -6.89 -7.39
N LEU A 87 3.74 -5.68 -6.84
CA LEU A 87 2.68 -4.68 -7.00
C LEU A 87 2.76 -3.89 -8.32
N GLY A 88 3.78 -4.15 -9.15
CA GLY A 88 3.90 -3.57 -10.48
C GLY A 88 2.78 -4.00 -11.46
N TYR A 89 2.76 -3.36 -12.62
CA TYR A 89 1.89 -3.68 -13.76
C TYR A 89 0.40 -3.73 -13.41
N GLY A 90 -0.06 -2.78 -12.60
CA GLY A 90 -1.47 -2.64 -12.21
C GLY A 90 -1.94 -3.57 -11.10
N ALA A 91 -1.07 -4.48 -10.62
CA ALA A 91 -1.42 -5.37 -9.52
C ALA A 91 -1.71 -4.57 -8.25
N GLY A 92 -0.81 -3.66 -7.88
CA GLY A 92 -0.98 -2.74 -6.76
C GLY A 92 -1.67 -1.44 -7.15
N LYS A 93 -2.24 -0.78 -6.14
CA LYS A 93 -2.76 0.58 -6.22
C LYS A 93 -2.29 1.38 -5.00
N MET A 94 -2.29 2.70 -5.11
CA MET A 94 -2.08 3.64 -4.00
C MET A 94 -3.28 4.56 -3.88
N TYR A 95 -3.56 5.06 -2.68
CA TYR A 95 -4.71 5.93 -2.44
C TYR A 95 -4.27 7.40 -2.46
N ILE A 96 -4.87 8.19 -3.35
CA ILE A 96 -4.52 9.59 -3.61
C ILE A 96 -5.81 10.39 -3.80
N ASN A 97 -5.97 11.49 -3.07
CA ASN A 97 -7.13 12.40 -3.18
C ASN A 97 -8.50 11.69 -3.24
N GLY A 98 -8.70 10.68 -2.39
CA GLY A 98 -9.97 9.95 -2.33
C GLY A 98 -10.09 8.72 -3.24
N HIS A 99 -9.10 8.46 -4.09
CA HIS A 99 -9.19 7.50 -5.19
C HIS A 99 -8.02 6.50 -5.21
N LEU A 100 -8.24 5.32 -5.79
CA LEU A 100 -7.19 4.33 -6.02
C LEU A 100 -6.51 4.57 -7.38
N ALA A 101 -5.22 4.89 -7.35
CA ALA A 101 -4.34 5.03 -8.50
C ALA A 101 -3.57 3.73 -8.75
N PRO A 102 -3.78 3.01 -9.86
CA PRO A 102 -3.06 1.78 -10.14
C PRO A 102 -1.58 2.03 -10.46
N VAL A 103 -0.72 1.12 -10.02
CA VAL A 103 0.72 1.16 -10.33
C VAL A 103 0.94 0.92 -11.82
N LEU A 104 1.70 1.80 -12.46
CA LEU A 104 2.03 1.69 -13.86
C LEU A 104 3.47 1.18 -14.04
N GLY A 105 3.61 0.06 -14.75
CA GLY A 105 4.91 -0.55 -15.00
C GLY A 105 5.55 -1.13 -13.73
N THR A 106 6.87 -1.13 -13.67
CA THR A 106 7.63 -1.75 -12.56
C THR A 106 7.83 -0.82 -11.38
N VAL A 107 7.82 -1.36 -10.16
CA VAL A 107 8.33 -0.69 -8.97
C VAL A 107 9.86 -0.59 -9.04
N SER A 108 10.39 0.63 -8.96
CA SER A 108 11.83 0.91 -8.95
C SER A 108 12.39 0.89 -7.53
N MET A 109 13.69 1.14 -7.36
CA MET A 109 14.34 1.08 -6.04
C MET A 109 13.74 2.08 -5.06
N ASP A 110 13.54 3.32 -5.53
CA ASP A 110 13.13 4.45 -4.67
C ASP A 110 11.86 5.16 -5.18
N MET A 111 11.34 4.76 -6.34
CA MET A 111 10.20 5.42 -6.99
C MET A 111 9.22 4.44 -7.63
N THR A 112 7.94 4.82 -7.62
CA THR A 112 6.85 4.08 -8.25
C THR A 112 5.97 5.03 -9.04
N MET A 113 5.61 4.65 -10.27
CA MET A 113 4.68 5.41 -11.09
C MET A 113 3.27 4.88 -10.87
N VAL A 114 2.30 5.78 -10.72
CA VAL A 114 0.88 5.45 -10.64
C VAL A 114 0.09 6.27 -11.65
N ASP A 115 -0.92 5.66 -12.25
CA ASP A 115 -1.83 6.34 -13.17
C ASP A 115 -2.86 7.15 -12.39
N VAL A 116 -2.87 8.47 -12.62
CA VAL A 116 -3.78 9.42 -11.99
C VAL A 116 -4.68 10.13 -13.01
N THR A 117 -4.80 9.60 -14.22
CA THR A 117 -5.55 10.20 -15.33
C THR A 117 -6.99 10.54 -14.95
N ASN A 118 -7.63 9.66 -14.19
CA ASN A 118 -9.03 9.80 -13.77
C ASN A 118 -9.18 10.36 -12.35
N ILE A 119 -8.11 10.89 -11.75
CA ILE A 119 -8.12 11.44 -10.40
C ILE A 119 -8.02 12.96 -10.49
N PRO A 120 -9.07 13.70 -10.10
CA PRO A 120 -9.08 15.14 -10.24
C PRO A 120 -8.06 15.81 -9.32
N GLN A 121 -7.43 16.88 -9.82
CA GLN A 121 -6.62 17.82 -9.05
C GLN A 121 -5.42 17.23 -8.30
N VAL A 122 -4.85 16.10 -8.75
CA VAL A 122 -3.56 15.62 -8.21
C VAL A 122 -2.47 16.67 -8.48
N LYS A 123 -1.67 16.97 -7.47
CA LYS A 123 -0.54 17.91 -7.52
C LYS A 123 0.73 17.28 -6.96
N GLU A 124 1.87 17.85 -7.33
CA GLU A 124 3.14 17.54 -6.66
C GLU A 124 3.05 17.92 -5.18
N GLY A 125 3.54 17.05 -4.31
CA GLY A 125 3.43 17.19 -2.86
C GLY A 125 2.18 16.58 -2.24
N ASP A 126 1.17 16.18 -3.03
CA ASP A 126 -0.03 15.54 -2.49
C ASP A 126 0.32 14.25 -1.74
N ASP A 127 -0.41 14.00 -0.65
CA ASP A 127 -0.29 12.80 0.17
C ASP A 127 -0.71 11.56 -0.62
N VAL A 128 0.11 10.52 -0.51
CA VAL A 128 -0.14 9.20 -1.09
C VAL A 128 -0.16 8.18 0.04
N ILE A 129 -1.24 7.42 0.17
CA ILE A 129 -1.37 6.35 1.16
C ILE A 129 -1.07 5.02 0.48
N ILE A 130 -0.06 4.33 1.00
CA ILE A 130 0.41 3.03 0.50
C ILE A 130 -0.33 1.91 1.23
N PHE A 131 -0.48 2.05 2.54
CA PHE A 131 -1.48 1.34 3.34
C PHE A 131 -1.85 2.16 4.58
N GLY A 132 -3.03 1.93 5.12
CA GLY A 132 -3.58 2.61 6.29
C GLY A 132 -5.08 2.39 6.42
N LYS A 133 -5.77 3.37 7.00
CA LYS A 133 -7.24 3.33 7.18
C LYS A 133 -7.99 3.27 5.85
N GLU A 134 -7.60 4.10 4.89
CA GLU A 134 -8.23 4.24 3.58
C GLU A 134 -7.85 3.09 2.63
N LEU A 135 -6.68 2.49 2.84
CA LEU A 135 -6.18 1.35 2.06
C LEU A 135 -5.63 0.27 3.01
N PRO A 136 -6.46 -0.68 3.45
CA PRO A 136 -6.04 -1.70 4.42
C PRO A 136 -4.84 -2.52 3.93
N VAL A 137 -3.91 -2.81 4.83
CA VAL A 137 -2.70 -3.60 4.51
C VAL A 137 -3.03 -5.01 3.99
N GLN A 138 -4.17 -5.58 4.40
CA GLN A 138 -4.72 -6.84 3.90
C GLN A 138 -4.96 -6.79 2.39
N GLN A 139 -5.46 -5.66 1.88
CA GLN A 139 -5.72 -5.49 0.46
C GLN A 139 -4.40 -5.42 -0.33
N VAL A 140 -3.40 -4.72 0.21
CA VAL A 140 -2.06 -4.62 -0.39
C VAL A 140 -1.37 -5.99 -0.41
N ALA A 141 -1.49 -6.75 0.69
CA ALA A 141 -0.96 -8.11 0.78
C ALA A 141 -1.63 -9.04 -0.25
N ALA A 142 -2.95 -8.96 -0.41
CA ALA A 142 -3.68 -9.72 -1.41
C ALA A 142 -3.21 -9.42 -2.84
N TRP A 143 -3.03 -8.13 -3.18
CA TRP A 143 -2.47 -7.74 -4.49
C TRP A 143 -1.04 -8.23 -4.71
N ALA A 144 -0.21 -8.21 -3.67
CA ALA A 144 1.16 -8.70 -3.72
C ALA A 144 1.27 -10.24 -3.68
N GLY A 145 0.16 -10.97 -3.48
CA GLY A 145 0.16 -12.42 -3.32
C GLY A 145 0.93 -12.88 -2.08
N THR A 146 0.71 -12.19 -0.96
CA THR A 146 1.32 -12.48 0.35
C THR A 146 0.37 -12.16 1.51
N ILE A 147 0.87 -12.17 2.74
CA ILE A 147 0.17 -11.90 3.99
C ILE A 147 0.52 -10.51 4.56
N PRO A 148 -0.37 -9.90 5.36
CA PRO A 148 -0.12 -8.60 5.98
C PRO A 148 1.18 -8.49 6.77
N TYR A 149 1.59 -9.58 7.43
CA TYR A 149 2.86 -9.62 8.18
C TYR A 149 4.04 -9.23 7.29
N GLU A 150 4.17 -9.82 6.11
CA GLU A 150 5.29 -9.55 5.20
C GLU A 150 5.31 -8.10 4.72
N ILE A 151 4.14 -7.50 4.47
CA ILE A 151 4.04 -6.09 4.08
C ILE A 151 4.50 -5.18 5.22
N MET A 152 4.00 -5.42 6.45
CA MET A 152 4.31 -4.57 7.60
C MET A 152 5.76 -4.70 8.06
N THR A 153 6.28 -5.93 8.13
CA THR A 153 7.66 -6.19 8.58
C THR A 153 8.69 -5.94 7.48
N GLY A 154 8.26 -5.85 6.22
CA GLY A 154 9.11 -5.55 5.07
C GLY A 154 9.49 -4.07 4.94
N ILE A 155 8.90 -3.18 5.75
CA ILE A 155 9.20 -1.74 5.72
C ILE A 155 10.60 -1.49 6.25
N SER A 156 11.44 -0.94 5.39
CA SER A 156 12.88 -0.81 5.65
C SER A 156 13.20 0.31 6.65
N GLN A 157 14.46 0.37 7.08
CA GLN A 157 14.95 1.43 7.95
C GLN A 157 15.09 2.80 7.25
N ARG A 158 14.92 2.85 5.92
CA ARG A 158 14.90 4.13 5.18
C ARG A 158 13.63 4.93 5.46
N VAL A 159 12.56 4.25 5.84
CA VAL A 159 11.27 4.88 6.13
C VAL A 159 11.32 5.46 7.54
N GLN A 160 11.14 6.79 7.64
CA GLN A 160 11.03 7.47 8.91
C GLN A 160 9.77 7.01 9.66
N ARG A 161 9.93 6.65 10.93
CA ARG A 161 8.81 6.32 11.82
C ARG A 161 8.47 7.54 12.65
N VAL A 162 7.23 8.00 12.55
CA VAL A 162 6.69 9.11 13.33
C VAL A 162 5.60 8.54 14.23
N TYR A 163 5.76 8.77 15.53
CA TYR A 163 4.79 8.36 16.54
C TYR A 163 4.07 9.60 17.03
N PHE A 164 2.74 9.53 17.07
CA PHE A 164 1.89 10.59 17.59
C PHE A 164 0.91 9.95 18.56
N GLU A 165 0.60 10.69 19.61
CA GLU A 165 -0.39 10.35 20.63
C GLU A 165 -1.53 11.35 20.45
N ASP A 166 -2.76 10.86 20.31
CA ASP A 166 -3.96 11.69 20.20
C ASP A 166 -4.36 12.28 21.56
#